data_AF-A0A703UUN0-F1
#
_entry.id   AF-A0A703UUN0-F1
#
_cell.length_a   1.000
_cell.length_b   1.000
_cell.length_c   1.000
_cell.angle_alpha   90.00
_cell.angle_beta   90.00
_cell.angle_gamma   90.00
#
_symmetry.space_group_name_H-M   'P 1'
#
loop_
_entity.id
_entity.type
_entity.pdbx_description
1 polymer ?
#
loop_
_entity_poly.entity_id
_entity_poly.type
_entity_poly.pdbx_seq_one_letter_code
_entity_poly.pdbx_strand_id
1 'polypeptide(L)'
;FGIFATVLGALTLNYFGLISFTLPQAAAIGIIGGADGPTAIYLSGKLAPELLGAIAVAAYSYMALVPLIQPPIMRALTSEKERKIRMVQLRTVSKREKILFPVVLLLLVALLLPDAAPLLGMFCFGNLMRESGVVERLSDTVQNGLINIVTIFLGLSVGAKLVADKFLQPQTLGILLLGVIAFGIGTAAGVLMAKLMNLCSKNKINPLIGSAGVSAVPMAARVSNKVGLESDPQNFLLMHAMGPNVAGVIGSAIAAGVMLKYVLAM
;
A
#
# COMPACT_ATOMS: atom_id res chain seq x y z
N PHE A 1 -8.30 3.58 -2.56
CA PHE A 1 -9.75 3.25 -2.49
C PHE A 1 -10.03 2.00 -1.67
N GLY A 2 -9.29 0.89 -1.87
CA GLY A 2 -9.46 -0.34 -1.08
C GLY A 2 -9.50 -0.10 0.43
N ILE A 3 -8.63 0.78 0.96
CA ILE A 3 -8.66 1.20 2.37
C ILE A 3 -10.04 1.69 2.82
N PHE A 4 -10.55 2.75 2.18
CA PHE A 4 -11.83 3.35 2.55
C PHE A 4 -13.00 2.38 2.34
N ALA A 5 -13.02 1.63 1.24
CA ALA A 5 -14.05 0.62 1.02
C ALA A 5 -14.08 -0.44 2.14
N THR A 6 -12.91 -0.79 2.69
CA THR A 6 -12.78 -1.72 3.80
C THR A 6 -13.27 -1.11 5.12
N VAL A 7 -13.03 0.19 5.35
CA VAL A 7 -13.63 0.93 6.49
C VAL A 7 -15.15 0.90 6.39
N LEU A 8 -15.73 1.22 5.22
CA LEU A 8 -17.17 1.14 4.99
C LEU A 8 -17.69 -0.28 5.22
N GLY A 9 -16.96 -1.30 4.76
CA GLY A 9 -17.26 -2.71 5.02
C GLY A 9 -17.32 -3.01 6.52
N ALA A 10 -16.31 -2.62 7.28
CA ALA A 10 -16.26 -2.83 8.74
C ALA A 10 -17.42 -2.12 9.47
N LEU A 11 -17.73 -0.88 9.11
CA LEU A 11 -18.86 -0.14 9.68
C LEU A 11 -20.21 -0.76 9.31
N THR A 12 -20.32 -1.33 8.11
CA THR A 12 -21.52 -2.04 7.64
C THR A 12 -21.71 -3.37 8.37
N LEU A 13 -20.62 -4.11 8.63
CA LEU A 13 -20.64 -5.31 9.48
C LEU A 13 -21.11 -5.00 10.91
N ASN A 14 -20.73 -3.84 11.45
CA ASN A 14 -21.22 -3.35 12.72
C ASN A 14 -22.72 -2.99 12.65
N TYR A 15 -23.15 -2.29 11.60
CA TYR A 15 -24.55 -1.92 11.39
C TYR A 15 -25.48 -3.15 11.30
N PHE A 16 -25.03 -4.23 10.67
CA PHE A 16 -25.79 -5.50 10.61
C PHE A 16 -25.72 -6.33 11.90
N GLY A 17 -25.03 -5.86 12.94
CA GLY A 17 -24.94 -6.54 14.23
C GLY A 17 -24.18 -7.86 14.22
N LEU A 18 -23.41 -8.14 13.15
CA LEU A 18 -22.62 -9.38 13.04
C LEU A 18 -21.39 -9.34 13.95
N ILE A 19 -20.62 -8.25 13.85
CA ILE A 19 -19.37 -8.03 14.58
C ILE A 19 -19.30 -6.56 14.95
N SER A 20 -19.10 -6.26 16.24
CA SER A 20 -18.98 -4.88 16.70
C SER A 20 -17.61 -4.30 16.37
N PHE A 21 -17.60 -3.24 15.57
CA PHE A 21 -16.42 -2.44 15.25
C PHE A 21 -16.68 -0.97 15.56
N THR A 22 -15.87 -0.39 16.45
CA THR A 22 -15.86 1.05 16.65
C THR A 22 -15.22 1.75 15.44
N LEU A 23 -15.45 3.06 15.27
CA LEU A 23 -14.84 3.81 14.18
C LEU A 23 -13.29 3.76 14.20
N PRO A 24 -12.60 3.91 15.35
CA PRO A 24 -11.13 3.74 15.41
C PRO A 24 -10.67 2.34 15.00
N GLN A 25 -11.40 1.30 15.40
CA GLN A 25 -11.10 -0.09 15.01
C GLN A 25 -11.32 -0.29 13.51
N ALA A 26 -12.47 0.12 12.97
CA ALA A 26 -12.77 0.04 11.54
C ALA A 26 -11.70 0.78 10.69
N ALA A 27 -11.25 1.95 11.17
CA ALA A 27 -10.16 2.70 10.55
C ALA A 27 -8.83 1.92 10.57
N ALA A 28 -8.46 1.33 11.70
CA ALA A 28 -7.26 0.51 11.80
C ALA A 28 -7.33 -0.75 10.90
N ILE A 29 -8.51 -1.33 10.68
CA ILE A 29 -8.69 -2.50 9.80
C ILE A 29 -8.56 -2.08 8.33
N GLY A 30 -9.12 -0.92 7.96
CA GLY A 30 -9.12 -0.46 6.59
C GLY A 30 -7.73 -0.34 5.98
N ILE A 31 -6.73 0.06 6.77
CA ILE A 31 -5.36 0.29 6.28
C ILE A 31 -4.70 -0.96 5.68
N ILE A 32 -5.19 -2.16 6.00
CA ILE A 32 -4.75 -3.43 5.40
C ILE A 32 -4.87 -3.37 3.86
N GLY A 33 -5.92 -2.72 3.34
CA GLY A 33 -6.11 -2.53 1.91
C GLY A 33 -5.08 -1.66 1.20
N GLY A 34 -4.21 -0.99 1.98
CA GLY A 34 -3.05 -0.26 1.45
C GLY A 34 -1.91 -1.19 1.07
N ALA A 35 -1.83 -2.39 1.65
CA ALA A 35 -0.69 -3.32 1.50
C ALA A 35 0.65 -2.74 1.98
N ASP A 36 0.62 -1.90 3.02
CA ASP A 36 1.79 -1.28 3.63
C ASP A 36 1.87 -1.66 5.13
N GLY A 37 2.62 -2.72 5.43
CA GLY A 37 2.76 -3.28 6.78
C GLY A 37 3.24 -2.27 7.83
N PRO A 38 4.36 -1.54 7.61
CA PRO A 38 4.83 -0.51 8.55
C PRO A 38 3.78 0.54 8.89
N THR A 39 3.06 1.08 7.90
CA THR A 39 2.01 2.07 8.13
C THR A 39 0.79 1.46 8.82
N ALA A 40 0.42 0.22 8.47
CA ALA A 40 -0.67 -0.50 9.11
C ALA A 40 -0.41 -0.74 10.60
N ILE A 41 0.80 -1.18 10.94
CA ILE A 41 1.25 -1.36 12.33
C ILE A 41 1.22 -0.02 13.08
N TYR A 42 1.73 1.05 12.47
CA TYR A 42 1.74 2.38 13.07
C TYR A 42 0.32 2.89 13.38
N LEU A 43 -0.58 2.82 12.40
CA LEU A 43 -1.95 3.32 12.55
C LEU A 43 -2.73 2.49 13.57
N SER A 44 -2.63 1.15 13.49
CA SER A 44 -3.27 0.27 14.46
C SER A 44 -2.72 0.47 15.87
N GLY A 45 -1.41 0.70 16.04
CA GLY A 45 -0.81 1.00 17.33
C GLY A 45 -1.32 2.29 17.97
N LYS A 46 -1.85 3.24 17.16
CA LYS A 46 -2.47 4.49 17.66
C LYS A 46 -3.98 4.39 17.84
N LEU A 47 -4.69 3.72 16.93
CA LEU A 47 -6.16 3.73 16.89
C LEU A 47 -6.81 2.51 17.54
N ALA A 48 -6.20 1.33 17.43
CA ALA A 48 -6.73 0.07 17.97
C ALA A 48 -5.59 -0.88 18.40
N PRO A 49 -4.87 -0.57 19.50
CA PRO A 49 -3.71 -1.36 19.93
C PRO A 49 -4.04 -2.82 20.26
N GLU A 50 -5.30 -3.10 20.61
CA GLU A 50 -5.83 -4.42 20.91
C GLU A 50 -6.03 -5.30 19.66
N LEU A 51 -6.22 -4.70 18.48
CA LEU A 51 -6.39 -5.41 17.20
C LEU A 51 -5.09 -5.55 16.40
N LEU A 52 -3.99 -4.97 16.90
CA LEU A 52 -2.70 -4.89 16.20
C LEU A 52 -2.20 -6.26 15.72
N GLY A 53 -2.30 -7.29 16.56
CA GLY A 53 -1.85 -8.63 16.22
C GLY A 53 -2.56 -9.18 14.99
N ALA A 54 -3.89 -9.16 14.99
CA ALA A 54 -4.70 -9.66 13.88
C ALA A 54 -4.51 -8.84 12.60
N ILE A 55 -4.44 -7.51 12.71
CA ILE A 55 -4.21 -6.60 11.58
C ILE A 55 -2.86 -6.86 10.92
N ALA A 56 -1.79 -6.96 11.71
CA ALA A 56 -0.44 -7.18 11.19
C ALA A 56 -0.29 -8.55 10.53
N VAL A 57 -0.83 -9.61 11.15
CA VAL A 57 -0.84 -10.96 10.57
C VAL A 57 -1.61 -10.98 9.24
N ALA A 58 -2.80 -10.39 9.22
CA ALA A 58 -3.60 -10.28 8.00
C ALA A 58 -2.87 -9.47 6.92
N ALA A 59 -2.26 -8.34 7.26
CA ALA A 59 -1.55 -7.48 6.32
C ALA A 59 -0.42 -8.24 5.60
N TYR A 60 0.52 -8.85 6.33
CA TYR A 60 1.63 -9.56 5.70
C TYR A 60 1.21 -10.85 5.00
N SER A 61 0.20 -11.56 5.52
CA SER A 61 -0.36 -12.73 4.85
C SER A 61 -0.97 -12.36 3.50
N TYR A 62 -1.83 -11.34 3.45
CA TYR A 62 -2.46 -10.91 2.20
C TYR A 62 -1.48 -10.24 1.22
N MET A 63 -0.46 -9.53 1.71
CA MET A 63 0.64 -9.05 0.87
C MET A 63 1.36 -10.19 0.14
N ALA A 64 1.58 -11.33 0.81
CA ALA A 64 2.17 -12.52 0.18
C ALA A 64 1.21 -13.22 -0.79
N LEU A 65 -0.11 -13.05 -0.61
CA LEU A 65 -1.16 -13.61 -1.49
C LEU A 65 -1.48 -12.72 -2.71
N VAL A 66 -0.83 -11.57 -2.87
CA VAL A 66 -0.97 -10.71 -4.06
C VAL A 66 -0.81 -11.48 -5.38
N PRO A 67 0.17 -12.38 -5.57
CA PRO A 67 0.28 -13.19 -6.79
C PRO A 67 -0.90 -14.11 -7.06
N LEU A 68 -1.72 -14.42 -6.05
CA LEU A 68 -2.91 -15.23 -6.16
C LEU A 68 -4.16 -14.37 -6.40
N ILE A 69 -4.27 -13.23 -5.70
CA ILE A 69 -5.47 -12.36 -5.74
C ILE A 69 -5.47 -11.44 -6.98
N GLN A 70 -4.32 -10.84 -7.31
CA GLN A 70 -4.23 -9.80 -8.34
C GLN A 70 -4.47 -10.32 -9.77
N PRO A 71 -3.88 -11.46 -10.22
CA PRO A 71 -4.04 -11.90 -11.60
C PRO A 71 -5.48 -12.26 -12.01
N PRO A 72 -6.30 -12.97 -11.21
CA PRO A 72 -7.70 -13.20 -11.55
C PRO A 72 -8.49 -11.91 -11.77
N ILE A 73 -8.30 -10.89 -10.93
CA ILE A 73 -8.94 -9.57 -11.08
C ILE A 73 -8.51 -8.90 -12.38
N MET A 74 -7.21 -8.93 -12.69
CA MET A 74 -6.68 -8.41 -13.96
C MET A 74 -7.31 -9.14 -15.14
N ARG A 75 -7.48 -10.46 -15.05
CA ARG A 75 -8.08 -11.27 -16.11
C ARG A 75 -9.57 -10.97 -16.31
N ALA A 76 -10.29 -10.71 -15.21
CA ALA A 76 -11.72 -10.40 -15.23
C ALA A 76 -12.04 -9.00 -15.78
N LEU A 77 -11.21 -8.00 -15.46
CA LEU A 77 -11.52 -6.59 -15.78
C LEU A 77 -10.84 -6.05 -17.05
N THR A 78 -9.73 -6.63 -17.49
CA THR A 78 -8.98 -6.12 -18.66
C THR A 78 -9.16 -7.00 -19.89
N SER A 79 -9.24 -6.39 -21.07
CA SER A 79 -9.27 -7.11 -22.35
C SER A 79 -7.86 -7.38 -22.87
N GLU A 80 -7.68 -8.43 -23.69
CA GLU A 80 -6.36 -8.75 -24.25
C GLU A 80 -5.75 -7.62 -25.08
N LYS A 81 -6.58 -6.84 -25.80
CA LYS A 81 -6.14 -5.68 -26.58
C LYS A 81 -5.47 -4.63 -25.68
N GLU A 82 -6.02 -4.41 -24.48
CA GLU A 82 -5.45 -3.46 -23.52
C GLU A 82 -4.16 -4.00 -22.88
N ARG A 83 -4.08 -5.31 -22.64
CA ARG A 83 -2.88 -5.94 -22.04
C ARG A 83 -1.65 -5.85 -22.94
N LYS A 84 -1.87 -5.82 -24.26
CA LYS A 84 -0.82 -5.72 -25.29
C LYS A 84 -0.37 -4.27 -25.58
N ILE A 85 -0.88 -3.28 -24.84
CA ILE A 85 -0.39 -1.90 -24.97
C ILE A 85 1.09 -1.86 -24.58
N ARG A 86 1.91 -1.34 -25.51
CA ARG A 86 3.35 -1.08 -25.31
C ARG A 86 3.53 0.26 -24.60
N MET A 87 4.27 0.25 -23.49
CA MET A 87 4.60 1.48 -22.79
C MET A 87 5.81 2.17 -23.42
N VAL A 88 5.73 3.49 -23.58
CA VAL A 88 6.84 4.33 -24.03
C VAL A 88 7.98 4.26 -23.01
N GLN A 89 9.23 4.25 -23.48
CA GLN A 89 10.40 4.30 -22.61
C GLN A 89 10.33 5.46 -21.62
N LEU A 90 10.84 5.23 -20.40
CA LEU A 90 10.84 6.23 -19.34
C LEU A 90 11.72 7.43 -19.75
N ARG A 91 11.31 8.63 -19.31
CA ARG A 91 12.13 9.84 -19.50
C ARG A 91 13.44 9.73 -18.71
N THR A 92 14.48 10.40 -19.20
CA THR A 92 15.69 10.62 -18.40
C THR A 92 15.35 11.56 -17.24
N VAL A 93 15.61 11.10 -16.01
CA VAL A 93 15.36 11.88 -14.79
C VAL A 93 16.68 12.45 -14.31
N SER A 94 16.74 13.77 -14.11
CA SER A 94 17.96 14.41 -13.62
C SER A 94 18.25 14.03 -12.16
N LYS A 95 19.53 14.00 -11.77
CA LYS A 95 19.90 13.72 -10.38
C LYS A 95 19.30 14.73 -9.40
N ARG A 96 19.23 16.00 -9.80
CA ARG A 96 18.63 17.09 -9.01
C ARG A 96 17.14 16.85 -8.78
N GLU A 97 16.41 16.42 -9.81
CA GLU A 97 14.97 16.11 -9.68
C GLU A 97 14.72 14.99 -8.67
N LYS A 98 15.54 13.93 -8.66
CA LYS A 98 15.45 12.85 -7.67
C LYS A 98 15.71 13.33 -6.24
N ILE A 99 16.66 14.24 -6.05
CA ILE A 99 17.00 14.81 -4.74
C ILE A 99 15.89 15.75 -4.24
N LEU A 100 15.34 16.59 -5.12
CA LEU A 100 14.31 17.56 -4.75
C LEU A 100 12.94 16.92 -4.53
N PHE A 101 12.64 15.80 -5.20
CA PHE A 101 11.36 15.09 -5.07
C PHE A 101 10.93 14.83 -3.61
N PRO A 102 11.72 14.18 -2.73
CA PRO A 102 11.32 13.96 -1.34
C PRO A 102 11.16 15.27 -0.54
N VAL A 103 11.93 16.32 -0.87
CA VAL A 103 11.81 17.62 -0.19
C VAL A 103 10.48 18.29 -0.55
N VAL A 104 10.14 18.34 -1.84
CA VAL A 104 8.87 18.90 -2.31
C VAL A 104 7.68 18.10 -1.78
N LEU A 105 7.78 16.77 -1.78
CA LEU A 105 6.76 15.89 -1.20
C LEU A 105 6.54 16.19 0.29
N LEU A 106 7.63 16.28 1.07
CA LEU A 106 7.55 16.59 2.49
C LEU A 106 6.93 17.96 2.77
N LEU A 107 7.33 19.00 2.02
CA LEU A 107 6.74 20.33 2.14
C LEU A 107 5.25 20.30 1.83
N LEU A 108 4.85 19.63 0.76
CA LEU A 108 3.43 19.51 0.38
C LEU A 108 2.61 18.81 1.48
N VAL A 109 3.17 17.75 2.08
CA VAL A 109 2.55 17.03 3.20
C VAL A 109 2.44 17.94 4.43
N ALA A 110 3.49 18.68 4.77
CA ALA A 110 3.49 19.59 5.90
C ALA A 110 2.43 20.69 5.77
N LEU A 111 2.20 21.20 4.55
CA LEU A 111 1.18 22.22 4.30
C LEU A 111 -0.25 21.67 4.29
N LEU A 112 -0.50 20.51 3.68
CA LEU A 112 -1.86 20.01 3.44
C LEU A 112 -2.35 19.01 4.49
N LEU A 113 -1.46 18.16 5.00
CA LEU A 113 -1.81 17.04 5.89
C LEU A 113 -0.68 16.77 6.91
N PRO A 114 -0.54 17.63 7.94
CA PRO A 114 0.54 17.52 8.91
C PRO A 114 0.49 16.21 9.71
N ASP A 115 -0.67 15.58 9.87
CA ASP A 115 -0.81 14.28 10.56
C ASP A 115 -0.11 13.13 9.83
N ALA A 116 0.16 13.26 8.51
CA ALA A 116 0.97 12.30 7.74
C ALA A 116 2.48 12.60 7.81
N ALA A 117 2.89 13.74 8.36
CA ALA A 117 4.28 14.16 8.43
C ALA A 117 5.22 13.15 9.12
N PRO A 118 4.87 12.47 10.23
CA PRO A 118 5.79 11.50 10.84
C PRO A 118 6.03 10.28 9.93
N LEU A 119 5.04 9.87 9.14
CA LEU A 119 5.17 8.75 8.21
C LEU A 119 5.96 9.17 6.96
N LEU A 120 5.47 10.19 6.25
CA LEU A 120 6.06 10.63 4.98
C LEU A 120 7.38 11.36 5.18
N GLY A 121 7.60 12.02 6.32
CA GLY A 121 8.89 12.63 6.67
C GLY A 121 9.98 11.59 6.84
N MET A 122 9.74 10.51 7.59
CA MET A 122 10.71 9.43 7.75
C MET A 122 10.95 8.68 6.43
N PHE A 123 9.90 8.50 5.61
CA PHE A 123 10.04 7.97 4.26
C PHE A 123 10.91 8.86 3.38
N CYS A 124 10.66 10.18 3.37
CA CYS A 124 11.41 11.15 2.57
C CYS A 124 12.87 11.26 3.03
N PHE A 125 13.14 11.12 4.33
CA PHE A 125 14.50 11.10 4.87
C PHE A 125 15.28 9.88 4.35
N GLY A 126 14.67 8.69 4.37
CA GLY A 126 15.25 7.49 3.75
C GLY A 126 15.55 7.68 2.26
N ASN A 127 14.60 8.26 1.52
CA ASN A 127 14.77 8.56 0.10
C ASN A 127 15.91 9.58 -0.15
N LEU A 128 15.97 10.65 0.65
CA LEU A 128 17.00 11.67 0.52
C LEU A 128 18.40 11.12 0.83
N MET A 129 18.55 10.27 1.84
CA MET A 129 19.84 9.60 2.12
C MET A 129 20.31 8.77 0.93
N ARG A 130 19.40 8.01 0.30
CA ARG A 130 19.69 7.21 -0.89
C ARG A 130 20.04 8.08 -2.10
N GLU A 131 19.31 9.16 -2.33
CA GLU A 131 19.49 10.00 -3.51
C GLU A 131 20.59 11.05 -3.35
N SER A 132 20.98 11.43 -2.14
CA SER A 132 22.02 12.43 -1.91
C SER A 132 23.41 11.96 -2.34
N GLY A 133 23.73 10.67 -2.14
CA GLY A 133 25.01 10.07 -2.55
C GLY A 133 26.24 10.49 -1.73
N VAL A 134 26.09 11.38 -0.76
CA VAL A 134 27.19 11.81 0.14
C VAL A 134 27.18 11.09 1.49
N VAL A 135 26.07 10.42 1.82
CA VAL A 135 25.84 9.72 3.09
C VAL A 135 25.73 8.21 2.89
N GLU A 136 26.57 7.64 2.02
CA GLU A 136 26.53 6.20 1.65
C GLU A 136 26.53 5.28 2.88
N ARG A 137 27.41 5.55 3.86
CA ARG A 137 27.46 4.78 5.12
C ARG A 137 26.14 4.80 5.89
N LEU A 138 25.41 5.92 5.89
CA LEU A 138 24.12 6.04 6.58
C LEU A 138 23.04 5.32 5.78
N SER A 139 22.96 5.52 4.46
CA SER A 139 21.97 4.84 3.64
C SER A 139 22.12 3.31 3.70
N ASP A 140 23.37 2.81 3.69
CA ASP A 140 23.66 1.39 3.79
C ASP A 140 23.37 0.82 5.17
N THR A 141 23.69 1.57 6.22
CA THR A 141 23.35 1.18 7.60
C THR A 141 21.82 1.12 7.77
N VAL A 142 21.08 2.10 7.22
CA VAL A 142 19.62 2.16 7.34
C VAL A 142 18.97 0.99 6.61
N GLN A 143 19.28 0.75 5.33
CA GLN A 143 18.61 -0.30 4.55
C GLN A 143 19.02 -1.73 4.91
N ASN A 144 20.16 -1.90 5.61
CA ASN A 144 20.65 -3.21 6.06
C ASN A 144 20.60 -3.33 7.59
N GLY A 145 21.64 -2.83 8.27
CA GLY A 145 21.86 -3.10 9.70
C GLY A 145 20.71 -2.64 10.60
N LEU A 146 20.26 -1.40 10.45
CA LEU A 146 19.22 -0.82 11.30
C LEU A 146 17.86 -1.47 11.05
N ILE A 147 17.44 -1.60 9.79
CA ILE A 147 16.15 -2.23 9.45
C ILE A 147 16.11 -3.68 9.94
N ASN A 148 17.19 -4.45 9.82
CA ASN A 148 17.21 -5.84 10.30
C ASN A 148 17.02 -5.92 11.82
N ILE A 149 17.65 -5.04 12.60
CA ILE A 149 17.50 -5.00 14.06
C ILE A 149 16.07 -4.57 14.45
N VAL A 150 15.58 -3.46 13.89
CA VAL A 150 14.25 -2.92 14.23
C VAL A 150 13.15 -3.89 13.80
N THR A 151 13.32 -4.59 12.67
CA THR A 151 12.34 -5.60 12.21
C THR A 151 12.23 -6.77 13.18
N ILE A 152 13.33 -7.24 13.77
CA ILE A 152 13.29 -8.29 14.78
C ILE A 152 12.49 -7.81 15.98
N PHE A 153 12.83 -6.65 16.55
CA PHE A 153 12.11 -6.13 17.71
C PHE A 153 10.64 -5.83 17.42
N LEU A 154 10.33 -5.29 16.25
CA LEU A 154 8.96 -5.05 15.82
C LEU A 154 8.19 -6.36 15.67
N GLY A 155 8.80 -7.38 15.05
CA GLY A 155 8.21 -8.71 14.89
C GLY A 155 7.88 -9.36 16.22
N LEU A 156 8.81 -9.35 17.18
CA LEU A 156 8.56 -9.84 18.54
C LEU A 156 7.47 -9.02 19.24
N SER A 157 7.46 -7.70 19.07
CA SER A 157 6.46 -6.81 19.69
C SER A 157 5.05 -7.02 19.14
N VAL A 158 4.92 -7.25 17.83
CA VAL A 158 3.66 -7.64 17.20
C VAL A 158 3.24 -9.03 17.68
N GLY A 159 4.19 -9.97 17.76
CA GLY A 159 3.96 -11.31 18.31
C GLY A 159 3.46 -11.30 19.75
N ALA A 160 3.93 -10.35 20.57
CA ALA A 160 3.45 -10.16 21.93
C ALA A 160 1.97 -9.74 22.02
N LYS A 161 1.37 -9.25 20.92
CA LYS A 161 -0.07 -8.95 20.81
C LYS A 161 -0.90 -10.12 20.25
N LEU A 162 -0.28 -11.26 19.93
CA LEU A 162 -0.95 -12.49 19.49
C LEU A 162 -1.35 -13.40 20.66
N VAL A 163 -1.76 -12.81 21.78
CA VAL A 163 -2.31 -13.54 22.92
C VAL A 163 -3.75 -14.00 22.58
N ALA A 164 -4.14 -15.17 23.09
CA ALA A 164 -5.36 -15.87 22.69
C ALA A 164 -6.63 -15.01 22.86
N ASP A 165 -6.74 -14.24 23.92
CA ASP A 165 -7.88 -13.36 24.21
C ASP A 165 -7.99 -12.17 23.24
N LYS A 166 -6.90 -11.80 22.55
CA LYS A 166 -6.89 -10.75 21.51
C LYS A 166 -7.04 -11.31 20.10
N PHE A 167 -6.53 -12.52 19.86
CA PHE A 167 -6.54 -13.13 18.53
C PHE A 167 -7.78 -13.99 18.26
N LEU A 168 -8.26 -14.75 19.24
CA LEU A 168 -9.44 -15.61 19.11
C LEU A 168 -10.72 -14.83 19.46
N GLN A 169 -10.91 -13.69 18.79
CA GLN A 169 -12.10 -12.85 18.91
C GLN A 169 -12.91 -12.85 17.59
N PRO A 170 -14.24 -12.71 17.63
CA PRO A 170 -15.04 -12.63 16.41
C PRO A 170 -14.60 -11.47 15.49
N GLN A 171 -14.07 -10.38 16.07
CA GLN A 171 -13.47 -9.26 15.34
C GLN A 171 -12.37 -9.71 14.37
N THR A 172 -11.53 -10.66 14.76
CA THR A 172 -10.38 -11.09 13.94
C THR A 172 -10.82 -11.84 12.68
N LEU A 173 -11.92 -12.58 12.75
CA LEU A 173 -12.53 -13.20 11.57
C LEU A 173 -12.99 -12.12 10.57
N GLY A 174 -13.60 -11.04 11.07
CA GLY A 174 -13.95 -9.88 10.26
C GLY A 174 -12.73 -9.26 9.58
N ILE A 175 -11.60 -9.13 10.28
CA ILE A 175 -10.34 -8.60 9.74
C ILE A 175 -9.81 -9.46 8.59
N LEU A 176 -9.81 -10.79 8.75
CA LEU A 176 -9.35 -11.71 7.72
C LEU A 176 -10.24 -11.63 6.47
N LEU A 177 -11.57 -11.69 6.64
CA LEU A 177 -12.50 -11.60 5.51
C LEU A 177 -12.44 -10.25 4.79
N LEU A 178 -12.36 -9.15 5.55
CA LEU A 178 -12.26 -7.81 4.99
C LEU A 178 -10.92 -7.59 4.29
N GLY A 179 -9.83 -8.16 4.81
CA GLY A 179 -8.49 -8.02 4.24
C GLY A 179 -8.42 -8.52 2.80
N VAL A 180 -8.89 -9.73 2.50
CA VAL A 180 -8.87 -10.26 1.12
C VAL A 180 -9.70 -9.40 0.15
N ILE A 181 -10.87 -8.93 0.60
CA ILE A 181 -11.75 -8.06 -0.19
C ILE A 181 -11.06 -6.69 -0.41
N ALA A 182 -10.32 -6.18 0.56
CA ALA A 182 -9.59 -4.92 0.47
C ALA A 182 -8.62 -4.91 -0.71
N PHE A 183 -7.84 -5.99 -0.87
CA PHE A 183 -6.92 -6.17 -2.00
C PHE A 183 -7.68 -6.34 -3.32
N GLY A 184 -8.79 -7.07 -3.33
CA GLY A 184 -9.66 -7.21 -4.50
C GLY A 184 -10.18 -5.86 -5.00
N ILE A 185 -10.72 -5.04 -4.10
CA ILE A 185 -11.22 -3.69 -4.42
C ILE A 185 -10.07 -2.75 -4.80
N GLY A 186 -8.94 -2.82 -4.09
CA GLY A 186 -7.76 -2.01 -4.39
C GLY A 186 -7.20 -2.25 -5.79
N THR A 187 -7.01 -3.53 -6.15
CA THR A 187 -6.55 -3.93 -7.49
C THR A 187 -7.57 -3.55 -8.57
N ALA A 188 -8.85 -3.83 -8.36
CA ALA A 188 -9.91 -3.46 -9.31
C ALA A 188 -9.97 -1.95 -9.54
N ALA A 189 -9.95 -1.15 -8.47
CA ALA A 189 -9.98 0.31 -8.55
C ALA A 189 -8.73 0.87 -9.28
N GLY A 190 -7.55 0.29 -9.04
CA GLY A 190 -6.33 0.68 -9.76
C GLY A 190 -6.42 0.43 -11.27
N VAL A 191 -6.93 -0.75 -11.67
CA VAL A 191 -7.14 -1.10 -13.08
C VAL A 191 -8.20 -0.21 -13.74
N LEU A 192 -9.31 0.05 -13.04
CA LEU A 192 -10.36 0.95 -13.51
C LEU A 192 -9.84 2.37 -13.67
N MET A 193 -9.02 2.86 -12.75
CA MET A 193 -8.38 4.17 -12.87
C MET A 193 -7.47 4.23 -14.10
N ALA A 194 -6.68 3.18 -14.37
CA ALA A 194 -5.86 3.12 -15.57
C ALA A 194 -6.72 3.14 -16.86
N LYS A 195 -7.88 2.48 -16.87
CA LYS A 195 -8.85 2.55 -17.97
C LYS A 195 -9.44 3.95 -18.14
N LEU A 196 -9.80 4.62 -17.04
CA LEU A 196 -10.28 6.00 -17.08
C LEU A 196 -9.23 6.95 -17.65
N MET A 197 -7.98 6.80 -17.23
CA MET A 197 -6.86 7.60 -17.76
C MET A 197 -6.64 7.39 -19.27
N ASN A 198 -7.02 6.24 -19.82
CA ASN A 198 -6.93 5.97 -21.26
C ASN A 198 -7.93 6.75 -22.11
N LEU A 199 -8.95 7.36 -21.49
CA LEU A 199 -9.91 8.21 -22.19
C LEU A 199 -9.40 9.64 -22.39
N CYS A 200 -8.48 10.11 -21.54
CA CYS A 200 -8.01 11.50 -21.54
C CYS A 200 -6.51 11.68 -21.82
N SER A 201 -5.73 10.59 -21.88
CA SER A 201 -4.26 10.65 -22.07
C SER A 201 -3.85 10.40 -23.52
N LYS A 202 -2.90 11.18 -24.04
CA LYS A 202 -2.30 10.97 -25.37
C LYS A 202 -1.58 9.62 -25.47
N ASN A 203 -0.80 9.29 -24.43
CA ASN A 203 -0.14 7.99 -24.29
C ASN A 203 -1.01 7.11 -23.40
N LYS A 204 -1.69 6.13 -24.00
CA LYS A 204 -2.53 5.18 -23.26
C LYS A 204 -1.66 4.36 -22.29
N ILE A 205 -2.12 4.24 -21.06
CA ILE A 205 -1.53 3.47 -19.98
C ILE A 205 -2.03 2.03 -20.08
N ASN A 206 -1.11 1.08 -20.03
CA ASN A 206 -1.47 -0.33 -19.95
C ASN A 206 -2.21 -0.60 -18.62
N PRO A 207 -3.48 -1.05 -18.63
CA PRO A 207 -4.26 -1.25 -17.40
C PRO A 207 -3.66 -2.25 -16.42
N LEU A 208 -2.76 -3.14 -16.88
CA LEU A 208 -2.03 -4.04 -15.98
C LEU A 208 -1.21 -3.27 -14.94
N ILE A 209 -0.65 -2.10 -15.31
CA ILE A 209 0.12 -1.24 -14.42
C ILE A 209 -0.77 -0.65 -13.31
N GLY A 210 -2.08 -0.52 -13.56
CA GLY A 210 -3.04 -0.02 -12.58
C GLY A 210 -3.13 -0.90 -11.33
N SER A 211 -3.09 -2.23 -11.47
CA SER A 211 -3.13 -3.13 -10.31
C SER A 211 -1.83 -3.13 -9.51
N ALA A 212 -0.71 -2.71 -10.11
CA ALA A 212 0.57 -2.54 -9.42
C ALA A 212 0.58 -1.35 -8.44
N GLY A 213 -0.51 -0.56 -8.38
CA GLY A 213 -0.69 0.49 -7.37
C GLY A 213 -0.93 -0.03 -5.94
N VAL A 214 -1.23 -1.33 -5.76
CA VAL A 214 -1.22 -1.96 -4.44
C VAL A 214 0.23 -2.08 -3.97
N SER A 215 0.56 -1.50 -2.82
CA SER A 215 1.94 -1.21 -2.42
C SER A 215 2.77 -2.40 -1.91
N ALA A 216 2.53 -3.59 -2.44
CA ALA A 216 3.34 -4.77 -2.14
C ALA A 216 4.65 -4.71 -2.91
N VAL A 217 5.60 -3.91 -2.41
CA VAL A 217 6.91 -3.70 -3.02
C VAL A 217 7.83 -4.92 -2.85
N PRO A 218 8.60 -5.34 -3.88
CA PRO A 218 8.45 -5.07 -5.31
C PRO A 218 7.49 -6.06 -6.01
N MET A 219 6.83 -6.95 -5.26
CA MET A 219 6.11 -8.11 -5.81
C MET A 219 4.89 -7.75 -6.67
N ALA A 220 4.10 -6.72 -6.32
CA ALA A 220 2.94 -6.31 -7.13
C ALA A 220 3.33 -5.92 -8.56
N ALA A 221 4.45 -5.21 -8.73
CA ALA A 221 4.99 -4.87 -10.03
C ALA A 221 5.52 -6.11 -10.77
N ARG A 222 6.14 -7.07 -10.06
CA ARG A 222 6.57 -8.35 -10.65
C ARG A 222 5.40 -9.20 -11.13
N VAL A 223 4.31 -9.25 -10.37
CA VAL A 223 3.07 -9.95 -10.73
C VAL A 223 2.44 -9.29 -11.97
N SER A 224 2.33 -7.96 -11.99
CA SER A 224 1.88 -7.24 -13.18
C SER A 224 2.77 -7.52 -14.40
N ASN A 225 4.08 -7.61 -14.23
CA ASN A 225 5.01 -7.96 -15.30
C ASN A 225 4.80 -9.39 -15.80
N LYS A 226 4.58 -10.35 -14.90
CA LYS A 226 4.28 -11.74 -15.27
C LYS A 226 3.02 -11.82 -16.14
N VAL A 227 1.92 -11.18 -15.74
CA VAL A 227 0.67 -11.15 -16.51
C VAL A 227 0.82 -10.39 -17.84
N GLY A 228 1.69 -9.37 -17.88
CA GLY A 228 2.10 -8.69 -19.12
C GLY A 228 2.78 -9.64 -20.11
N LEU A 229 3.77 -10.39 -19.62
CA LEU A 229 4.51 -11.37 -20.41
C LEU A 229 3.65 -12.57 -20.85
N GLU A 230 2.65 -12.96 -20.06
CA GLU A 230 1.63 -13.94 -20.47
C GLU A 230 0.84 -13.47 -21.70
N SER A 231 0.60 -12.17 -21.83
CA SER A 231 -0.14 -11.60 -22.95
C SER A 231 0.75 -11.34 -24.18
N ASP A 232 2.01 -11.00 -23.94
CA ASP A 232 3.01 -10.73 -24.98
C ASP A 232 4.44 -10.86 -24.42
N PRO A 233 5.26 -11.82 -24.91
CA PRO A 233 6.59 -12.11 -24.37
C PRO A 233 7.61 -10.96 -24.44
N GLN A 234 7.34 -9.93 -25.25
CA GLN A 234 8.21 -8.75 -25.38
C GLN A 234 7.70 -7.55 -24.57
N ASN A 235 6.56 -7.67 -23.85
CA ASN A 235 5.97 -6.57 -23.08
C ASN A 235 6.52 -6.51 -21.65
N PHE A 236 7.73 -5.98 -21.49
CA PHE A 236 8.31 -5.77 -20.16
C PHE A 236 7.68 -4.55 -19.47
N LEU A 237 6.94 -4.80 -18.39
CA LEU A 237 6.22 -3.78 -17.62
C LEU A 237 6.87 -3.44 -16.29
N LEU A 238 7.84 -4.24 -15.81
CA LEU A 238 8.39 -4.09 -14.45
C LEU A 238 8.88 -2.66 -14.15
N MET A 239 9.64 -2.06 -15.07
CA MET A 239 10.19 -0.71 -14.89
C MET A 239 9.09 0.36 -14.78
N HIS A 240 8.01 0.23 -15.56
CA HIS A 240 6.88 1.16 -15.55
C HIS A 240 5.95 0.92 -14.37
N ALA A 241 5.72 -0.35 -14.01
CA ALA A 241 4.85 -0.76 -12.92
C ALA A 241 5.39 -0.39 -11.53
N MET A 242 6.70 -0.18 -11.40
CA MET A 242 7.28 0.34 -10.16
C MET A 242 6.81 1.77 -9.84
N GLY A 243 6.42 2.57 -10.83
CA GLY A 243 5.90 3.92 -10.61
C GLY A 243 4.64 3.91 -9.73
N PRO A 244 3.54 3.27 -10.17
CA PRO A 244 2.35 3.14 -9.33
C PRO A 244 2.58 2.40 -8.02
N ASN A 245 3.51 1.43 -7.97
CA ASN A 245 3.81 0.71 -6.73
C ASN A 245 4.39 1.65 -5.66
N VAL A 246 5.35 2.51 -6.03
CA VAL A 246 5.88 3.56 -5.13
C VAL A 246 4.81 4.59 -4.80
N ALA A 247 3.98 4.99 -5.76
CA ALA A 247 2.86 5.89 -5.50
C ALA A 247 1.84 5.29 -4.51
N GLY A 248 1.66 3.96 -4.53
CA GLY A 248 0.86 3.22 -3.56
C GLY A 248 1.39 3.36 -2.14
N VAL A 249 2.71 3.22 -1.92
CA VAL A 249 3.32 3.41 -0.59
C VAL A 249 3.04 4.81 -0.06
N ILE A 250 3.23 5.84 -0.91
CA ILE A 250 2.93 7.23 -0.55
C ILE A 250 1.43 7.40 -0.26
N GLY A 251 0.57 6.83 -1.11
CA GLY A 251 -0.89 6.91 -0.97
C GLY A 251 -1.42 6.24 0.29
N SER A 252 -0.82 5.12 0.71
CA SER A 252 -1.15 4.43 1.97
C SER A 252 -0.83 5.31 3.18
N ALA A 253 0.32 5.99 3.19
CA ALA A 253 0.67 6.94 4.24
C ALA A 253 -0.22 8.19 4.26
N ILE A 254 -0.61 8.71 3.08
CA ILE A 254 -1.59 9.82 2.98
C ILE A 254 -2.94 9.38 3.54
N ALA A 255 -3.44 8.20 3.15
CA ALA A 255 -4.70 7.67 3.66
C ALA A 255 -4.66 7.50 5.19
N ALA A 256 -3.56 6.97 5.74
CA ALA A 256 -3.35 6.88 7.18
C ALA A 256 -3.39 8.25 7.87
N GLY A 257 -2.74 9.28 7.31
CA GLY A 257 -2.76 10.63 7.87
C GLY A 257 -4.15 11.27 7.84
N VAL A 258 -4.90 11.10 6.75
CA VAL A 258 -6.30 11.60 6.66
C VAL A 258 -7.18 10.91 7.69
N MET A 259 -6.98 9.60 7.88
CA MET A 259 -7.74 8.83 8.87
C MET A 259 -7.37 9.20 10.31
N LEU A 260 -6.09 9.44 10.61
CA LEU A 260 -5.66 9.97 11.91
C LEU A 260 -6.33 11.31 12.19
N LYS A 261 -6.30 12.23 11.23
CA LYS A 261 -6.93 13.54 11.37
C LYS A 261 -8.43 13.41 11.63
N TYR A 262 -9.10 12.57 10.86
CA TYR A 262 -10.56 12.41 10.95
C TYR A 262 -10.99 11.75 12.27
N VAL A 263 -10.32 10.69 12.69
CA VAL A 263 -10.71 9.90 13.86
C VAL A 263 -10.31 10.57 15.18
N LEU A 264 -9.15 11.25 15.23
CA LEU A 264 -8.68 11.89 16.47
C LEU A 264 -9.25 13.29 16.69
N ALA A 265 -9.84 13.91 15.67
CA ALA A 265 -10.50 15.22 15.78
C ALA A 265 -12.03 15.12 15.98
N MET A 266 -12.59 13.90 15.99
CA MET A 266 -13.95 13.60 16.45
C MET A 266 -13.95 13.24 17.93
#